data_AF-A0A9E5GJY8-F1
#
_entry.id   AF-A0A9E5GJY8-F1
#
_cell.length_a   1.000
_cell.length_b   1.000
_cell.length_c   1.000
_cell.angle_alpha   90.00
_cell.angle_beta   90.00
_cell.angle_gamma   90.00
#
_symmetry.space_group_name_H-M   'P 1'
#
loop_
_entity.id
_entity.type
_entity.pdbx_description
1 polymer ?
#
loop_
_entity_poly.entity_id
_entity_poly.type
_entity_poly.pdbx_seq_one_letter_code
_entity_poly.pdbx_strand_id
1 'polypeptide(L)' 'KDPLDYGVGAQILHHLAVHRIILMTNHPMKRIGIEGYDLNIVGNHAFSTKV' A
#
# COMPACT_ATOMS: atom_id res chain seq x y z
N LYS A 1 -19.56 -1.70 -2.68
CA LYS A 1 -19.27 -1.83 -1.23
C LYS A 1 -18.04 -2.70 -1.17
N ASP A 2 -16.90 -2.10 -1.50
CA ASP A 2 -15.68 -2.82 -1.81
C ASP A 2 -14.72 -2.54 -0.67
N PRO A 3 -14.52 -3.51 0.25
CA PRO A 3 -13.68 -3.35 1.42
C PRO A 3 -12.21 -3.44 0.98
N LEU A 4 -11.78 -2.40 0.26
CA LEU A 4 -10.40 -1.98 0.14
C LEU A 4 -10.01 -1.32 1.48
N ASP A 5 -10.17 -2.05 2.59
CA ASP A 5 -9.84 -1.60 3.93
C ASP A 5 -8.31 -1.61 4.08
N TYR A 6 -7.67 -0.68 3.36
CA TYR A 6 -6.27 -0.33 3.53
C TYR A 6 -5.99 0.21 4.93
N GLY A 7 -7.02 0.47 5.74
CA GLY A 7 -6.90 1.01 7.10
C GLY A 7 -6.03 0.15 8.00
N VAL A 8 -6.28 -1.15 8.11
CA VAL A 8 -5.49 -2.02 9.02
C VAL A 8 -4.05 -2.17 8.52
N GLY A 9 -3.85 -2.39 7.22
CA GLY A 9 -2.50 -2.48 6.65
C GLY A 9 -1.71 -1.19 6.81
N ALA A 10 -2.36 -0.04 6.59
CA ALA A 10 -1.77 1.28 6.78
C ALA A 10 -1.46 1.59 8.26
N GLN A 11 -2.36 1.22 9.19
CA GLN A 11 -2.13 1.34 10.63
C GLN A 11 -0.94 0.50 11.09
N ILE A 12 -0.80 -0.73 10.59
CA ILE A 12 0.35 -1.59 10.90
C ILE A 12 1.64 -0.94 10.40
N LEU A 13 1.69 -0.50 9.15
CA LEU A 13 2.88 0.13 8.58
C LEU A 13 3.24 1.44 9.30
N HIS A 14 2.23 2.24 9.67
CA HIS A 14 2.41 3.44 10.48
C HIS A 14 2.96 3.13 11.88
N HIS A 15 2.43 2.10 12.55
CA HIS A 15 2.93 1.67 13.87
C HIS A 15 4.37 1.14 13.80
N LEU A 16 4.79 0.59 12.66
CA LEU A 16 6.16 0.19 12.37
C LEU A 16 7.06 1.37 11.94
N ALA A 17 6.58 2.60 12.01
CA ALA A 17 7.27 3.83 11.58
C ALA A 17 7.73 3.79 10.10
N VAL A 18 7.01 3.04 9.25
CA VAL A 18 7.26 3.00 7.82
C VAL A 18 6.51 4.17 7.18
N HIS A 19 7.23 5.04 6.47
CA HIS A 19 6.63 6.18 5.75
C HIS A 19 6.80 6.10 4.24
N ARG A 20 7.64 5.17 3.74
CA ARG A 20 7.96 5.04 2.31
C ARG A 20 7.85 3.59 1.90
N ILE A 21 6.92 3.27 1.01
CA ILE A 21 6.68 1.91 0.56
C ILE A 21 6.74 1.80 -0.97
N ILE A 22 7.27 0.67 -1.42
CA ILE A 22 7.17 0.25 -2.82
C ILE A 22 6.04 -0.77 -2.88
N LEU A 23 5.01 -0.47 -3.65
CA LEU A 23 3.89 -1.40 -3.77
C LEU A 23 4.24 -2.48 -4.80
N MET A 24 4.11 -3.74 -4.41
CA MET A 24 4.20 -4.85 -5.34
C MET A 24 2.79 -5.28 -5.75
N THR A 25 2.28 -4.77 -6.88
CA THR A 25 0.94 -5.10 -7.35
C THR A 25 0.84 -5.23 -8.87
N ASN A 26 0.02 -6.18 -9.32
CA ASN A 26 -0.38 -6.33 -10.72
C ASN A 26 -1.70 -5.58 -11.03
N HIS A 27 -2.37 -5.03 -10.00
CA HIS A 27 -3.62 -4.28 -10.13
C HIS A 27 -3.47 -2.87 -9.51
N PRO A 28 -3.21 -1.84 -10.34
CA PRO A 28 -3.09 -0.46 -9.87
C PRO A 28 -4.47 0.16 -9.63
N MET A 29 -5.08 -0.08 -8.46
CA MET A 29 -6.34 0.58 -8.08
C MET A 29 -6.08 1.88 -7.30
N LYS A 30 -7.01 2.85 -7.36
CA LYS A 30 -6.90 4.19 -6.73
C LYS A 30 -6.69 4.10 -5.21
N ARG A 31 -5.60 4.70 -4.73
CA ARG A 31 -5.03 4.61 -3.37
C ARG A 31 -5.39 5.82 -2.49
N ILE A 32 -6.67 6.19 -2.46
CA ILE A 32 -7.12 7.43 -1.78
C ILE A 32 -6.99 7.33 -0.24
N GLY A 33 -6.80 6.13 0.32
CA GLY A 33 -6.81 5.90 1.78
C GLY A 33 -5.47 5.92 2.52
N ILE A 34 -4.33 6.08 1.84
CA ILE A 34 -3.00 5.86 2.45
C ILE A 34 -2.30 7.17 2.84
N GLU A 35 -2.65 8.28 2.18
CA GLU A 35 -2.16 9.62 2.50
C GLU A 35 -2.54 10.06 3.93
N GLY A 36 -3.66 9.56 4.47
CA GLY A 36 -4.09 9.83 5.85
C GLY A 36 -3.29 9.11 6.94
N TYR A 37 -2.33 8.25 6.57
CA TYR A 37 -1.52 7.44 7.51
C TYR A 37 -0.02 7.77 7.43
N ASP A 38 0.36 8.91 6.85
CA ASP A 38 1.76 9.31 6.60
C ASP A 38 2.55 8.29 5.76
N LEU A 39 1.85 7.54 4.91
CA LEU A 39 2.44 6.52 4.05
C LEU A 39 2.56 7.03 2.62
N ASN A 40 3.79 7.18 2.16
CA ASN A 40 4.13 7.61 0.81
C ASN A 40 4.50 6.41 -0.07
N ILE A 41 3.77 6.21 -1.17
CA ILE A 41 4.12 5.20 -2.16
C ILE A 41 5.17 5.78 -3.10
N VAL A 42 6.40 5.28 -3.00
CA VAL A 42 7.55 5.79 -3.77
C VAL A 42 7.79 5.02 -5.07
N GLY A 43 7.11 3.89 -5.25
CA GLY A 43 7.26 3.07 -6.45
C GLY A 43 6.17 1.99 -6.56
N ASN A 44 6.00 1.46 -7.77
CA ASN A 44 5.14 0.33 -8.05
C ASN A 44 5.94 -0.70 -8.86
N HIS A 45 6.02 -1.93 -8.37
CA HIS A 45 6.61 -3.05 -9.07
C HIS A 45 5.56 -4.12 -9.35
N ALA A 46 5.52 -4.62 -10.59
CA ALA A 46 4.72 -5.79 -10.89
C ALA A 46 5.25 -7.00 -10.11
N PHE A 47 4.34 -7.77 -9.51
CA PHE A 47 4.72 -9.00 -8.86
C PHE A 47 4.98 -10.06 -9.93
N SER A 48 6.26 -10.42 -10.12
CA SER A 48 6.68 -11.51 -10.99
C SER A 48 6.88 -12.77 -10.16
N THR A 49 5.90 -13.67 -10.17
CA THR A 49 6.13 -15.04 -9.71
C THR A 49 6.86 -15.78 -10.81
N LYS A 50 8.15 -16.04 -10.64
CA LYS A 50 8.79 -17.17 -11.32
C LYS A 50 8.39 -18.42 -10.53
N VAL A 51 7.39 -19.15 -11.04
CA VAL A 51 7.19 -20.57 -10.70
C VAL A 51 8.03 -21.38 -11.67
#